data_AF-A0AAE0JJF0-F1
#
_entry.id   AF-A0AAE0JJF0-F1
#
_cell.length_a   1.000
_cell.length_b   1.000
_cell.length_c   1.000
_cell.angle_alpha   90.00
_cell.angle_beta   90.00
_cell.angle_gamma   90.00
#
_symmetry.space_group_name_H-M   'P 1'
#
loop_
_entity.id
_entity.type
_entity.pdbx_description
1 polymer ?
#
loop_
_entity_poly.entity_id
_entity_poly.type
_entity_poly.pdbx_seq_one_letter_code
_entity_poly.pdbx_strand_id
1 'polypeptide(L)'
;MAASPTESTALSVPHQEAKELWRGWKHSSSTLPLFPIPDLQGDQNFDEWRRTVDANLCAVFLEGFIKGTETPPQGDDSRIARLNRERFEQRRQCAFRIIYDSINRILPQLKSSGHWTLDVTDRDPKVLWDAVHRWDADRPGIYVSRLLDEFYSMCHCQHKSDLNAYRDRAFWLRMRFERMGIPIPAKFYMFYLVKGLETYDLDWANRLYVDIGDGKITCTKLDIEIGSKYAMDKREEEHRENLAKNELLRELRQLAVQILRQLKDDRRLENLTKNELRELVYQIMSDLMDHGLLSAIDHQSGQNRVCKRCSTHH
;
A
#
# COMPACT_ATOMS: atom_id res chain seq x y z
N MET A 1 48.30 30.68 -24.56
CA MET A 1 47.29 30.05 -25.44
C MET A 1 46.92 28.72 -24.82
N ALA A 2 45.72 28.64 -24.25
CA ALA A 2 45.22 27.48 -23.52
C ALA A 2 44.49 26.55 -24.49
N ALA A 3 44.80 25.25 -24.47
CA ALA A 3 44.02 24.21 -25.12
C ALA A 3 43.17 23.51 -24.04
N SER A 4 41.85 23.60 -24.20
CA SER A 4 40.87 22.90 -23.39
C SER A 4 40.92 21.38 -23.65
N PRO A 5 40.73 20.52 -22.65
CA PRO A 5 40.50 19.10 -22.89
C PRO A 5 39.02 18.86 -23.25
N THR A 6 38.82 18.17 -24.37
CA THR A 6 37.52 17.71 -24.85
C THR A 6 37.07 16.53 -24.00
N GLU A 7 36.05 16.73 -23.16
CA GLU A 7 35.26 15.64 -22.58
C GLU A 7 34.47 14.99 -23.71
N SER A 8 34.74 13.70 -23.98
CA SER A 8 33.93 12.88 -24.87
C SER A 8 33.63 11.54 -24.18
N THR A 9 32.35 11.39 -23.85
CA THR A 9 31.57 10.16 -24.07
C THR A 9 32.08 8.87 -23.41
N ALA A 10 31.79 8.68 -22.11
CA ALA A 10 32.06 7.41 -21.41
C ALA A 10 30.87 6.88 -20.59
N LEU A 11 29.63 7.06 -21.04
CA LEU A 11 28.42 6.65 -20.28
C LEU A 11 27.41 5.77 -21.04
N SER A 12 27.67 5.32 -22.27
CA SER A 12 26.64 4.58 -23.07
C SER A 12 26.90 3.10 -23.33
N VAL A 13 28.11 2.58 -23.14
CA VAL A 13 28.48 1.21 -23.58
C VAL A 13 27.76 0.09 -22.78
N PRO A 14 27.69 0.12 -21.43
CA PRO A 14 27.11 -1.00 -20.67
C PRO A 14 25.61 -1.18 -20.87
N HIS A 15 24.88 -0.10 -21.19
CA HIS A 15 23.43 -0.15 -21.36
C HIS A 15 23.04 -0.72 -22.75
N GLN A 16 23.91 -0.54 -23.74
CA GLN A 16 23.66 -0.91 -25.13
C GLN A 16 23.99 -2.39 -25.37
N GLU A 17 25.09 -2.89 -24.80
CA GLU A 17 25.43 -4.32 -24.79
C GLU A 17 24.38 -5.16 -24.04
N ALA A 18 23.86 -4.63 -22.93
CA ALA A 18 22.69 -5.21 -22.28
C ALA A 18 21.52 -5.24 -23.27
N LYS A 19 21.09 -4.15 -23.92
CA LYS A 19 19.94 -4.20 -24.84
C LYS A 19 20.11 -5.16 -26.04
N GLU A 20 21.32 -5.38 -26.54
CA GLU A 20 21.57 -6.23 -27.70
C GLU A 20 21.54 -7.73 -27.38
N LEU A 21 22.04 -8.15 -26.22
CA LEU A 21 21.91 -9.53 -25.73
C LEU A 21 20.44 -9.95 -25.52
N TRP A 22 19.54 -8.99 -25.34
CA TRP A 22 18.13 -9.22 -24.98
C TRP A 22 17.22 -9.49 -26.19
N ARG A 23 17.57 -9.03 -27.40
CA ARG A 23 16.70 -9.26 -28.59
C ARG A 23 16.66 -10.72 -29.01
N GLY A 24 17.73 -11.48 -28.77
CA GLY A 24 17.76 -12.92 -29.08
C GLY A 24 16.89 -13.79 -28.17
N TRP A 25 16.35 -13.25 -27.07
CA TRP A 25 15.81 -14.05 -25.96
C TRP A 25 14.29 -14.04 -25.82
N LYS A 26 13.59 -13.10 -26.45
CA LYS A 26 12.12 -12.98 -26.39
C LYS A 26 11.37 -14.19 -26.95
N HIS A 27 12.05 -15.20 -27.48
CA HIS A 27 11.42 -16.27 -28.28
C HIS A 27 11.56 -17.68 -27.70
N SER A 28 12.04 -17.87 -26.46
CA SER A 28 12.40 -19.23 -25.99
C SER A 28 11.87 -19.71 -24.62
N SER A 29 10.97 -19.04 -23.90
CA SER A 29 10.33 -19.72 -22.75
C SER A 29 8.92 -19.23 -22.42
N SER A 30 7.98 -20.17 -22.52
CA SER A 30 6.54 -20.06 -22.32
C SER A 30 6.09 -20.11 -20.86
N THR A 31 6.99 -19.99 -19.89
CA THR A 31 6.64 -19.77 -18.49
C THR A 31 6.42 -18.28 -18.25
N LEU A 32 5.22 -17.81 -18.61
CA LEU A 32 4.73 -16.51 -18.16
C LEU A 32 4.48 -16.58 -16.65
N PRO A 33 4.71 -15.48 -15.91
CA PRO A 33 4.36 -15.42 -14.49
C PRO A 33 2.85 -15.70 -14.34
N LEU A 34 2.51 -16.51 -13.35
CA LEU A 34 1.12 -16.92 -13.08
C LEU A 34 0.27 -15.71 -12.68
N PHE A 35 0.88 -14.73 -12.01
CA PHE A 35 0.26 -13.47 -11.61
C PHE A 35 1.17 -12.30 -11.97
N PRO A 36 0.62 -11.13 -12.36
CA PRO A 36 1.42 -9.94 -12.63
C PRO A 36 2.29 -9.59 -11.41
N ILE A 37 3.60 -9.51 -11.61
CA ILE A 37 4.53 -9.06 -10.58
C ILE A 37 4.61 -7.53 -10.69
N PRO A 38 4.31 -6.77 -9.62
CA PRO A 38 4.45 -5.32 -9.66
C PRO A 38 5.92 -4.93 -9.85
N ASP A 39 6.19 -3.84 -10.56
CA ASP A 39 7.54 -3.26 -10.56
C ASP A 39 7.94 -2.89 -9.12
N LEU A 40 9.14 -3.29 -8.69
CA LEU A 40 9.73 -2.78 -7.45
C LEU A 40 10.08 -1.30 -7.64
N GLN A 41 9.37 -0.43 -6.93
CA GLN A 41 9.52 1.02 -7.03
C GLN A 41 10.39 1.60 -5.92
N GLY A 42 10.52 0.90 -4.80
CA GLY A 42 11.18 1.39 -3.61
C GLY A 42 10.86 0.53 -2.39
N ASP A 43 11.12 1.08 -1.21
CA ASP A 43 10.79 0.48 0.09
C ASP A 43 9.28 0.37 0.31
N GLN A 44 8.49 1.29 -0.27
CA GLN A 44 7.04 1.35 -0.08
C GLN A 44 6.29 0.10 -0.55
N ASN A 45 6.76 -0.55 -1.64
CA ASN A 45 6.10 -1.74 -2.21
C ASN A 45 6.99 -2.99 -2.15
N PHE A 46 8.11 -2.95 -1.42
CA PHE A 46 9.05 -4.07 -1.32
C PHE A 46 8.38 -5.35 -0.81
N ASP A 47 7.53 -5.26 0.22
CA ASP A 47 6.86 -6.44 0.80
C ASP A 47 5.82 -7.06 -0.13
N GLU A 48 5.12 -6.25 -0.91
CA GLU A 48 4.20 -6.71 -1.94
C GLU A 48 4.95 -7.38 -3.08
N TRP A 49 5.99 -6.72 -3.59
CA TRP A 49 6.88 -7.25 -4.61
C TRP A 49 7.48 -8.59 -4.20
N ARG A 50 8.11 -8.65 -3.02
CA ARG A 50 8.77 -9.84 -2.49
C ARG A 50 7.82 -11.02 -2.40
N ARG A 51 6.63 -10.82 -1.82
CA ARG A 51 5.60 -11.88 -1.71
C ARG A 51 5.13 -12.35 -3.08
N THR A 52 4.95 -11.42 -4.02
CA THR A 52 4.45 -11.76 -5.36
C THR A 52 5.50 -12.51 -6.18
N VAL A 53 6.78 -12.14 -6.07
CA VAL A 53 7.89 -12.88 -6.71
C VAL A 53 8.02 -14.27 -6.12
N ASP A 54 8.05 -14.40 -4.78
CA ASP A 54 8.16 -15.70 -4.09
C ASP A 54 6.98 -16.62 -4.45
N ALA A 55 5.75 -16.08 -4.44
CA ALA A 55 4.56 -16.82 -4.85
C ALA A 55 4.62 -17.27 -6.33
N ASN A 56 5.10 -16.42 -7.23
CA ASN A 56 5.28 -16.79 -8.64
C ASN A 56 6.32 -17.89 -8.81
N LEU A 57 7.50 -17.76 -8.17
CA LEU A 57 8.55 -18.77 -8.22
C LEU A 57 8.08 -20.11 -7.65
N CYS A 58 7.35 -20.09 -6.54
CA CYS A 58 6.74 -21.27 -5.93
C CYS A 58 5.74 -21.94 -6.87
N ALA A 59 4.87 -21.15 -7.52
CA ALA A 59 3.85 -21.67 -8.43
C ALA A 59 4.45 -22.38 -9.66
N VAL A 60 5.69 -22.06 -10.05
CA VAL A 60 6.41 -22.69 -11.16
C VAL A 60 7.56 -23.61 -10.71
N PHE A 61 7.63 -23.95 -9.42
CA PHE A 61 8.67 -24.82 -8.83
C PHE A 61 10.11 -24.31 -9.10
N LEU A 62 10.33 -23.02 -8.91
CA LEU A 62 11.62 -22.34 -9.09
C LEU A 62 12.13 -21.67 -7.80
N GLU A 63 11.39 -21.76 -6.70
CA GLU A 63 11.75 -21.15 -5.41
C GLU A 63 13.06 -21.71 -4.84
N GLY A 64 13.42 -22.94 -5.19
CA GLY A 64 14.68 -23.55 -4.77
C GLY A 64 15.92 -22.78 -5.24
N PHE A 65 15.83 -22.05 -6.35
CA PHE A 65 16.91 -21.20 -6.85
C PHE A 65 17.18 -20.00 -5.92
N ILE A 66 16.13 -19.30 -5.47
CA ILE A 66 16.28 -18.17 -4.53
C ILE A 66 16.52 -18.62 -3.08
N LYS A 67 16.25 -19.89 -2.77
CA LYS A 67 16.64 -20.51 -1.49
C LYS A 67 18.06 -21.06 -1.50
N GLY A 68 18.69 -21.18 -2.67
CA GLY A 68 20.01 -21.79 -2.84
C GLY A 68 20.01 -23.32 -2.63
N THR A 69 18.86 -23.97 -2.77
CA THR A 69 18.71 -25.43 -2.60
C THR A 69 18.74 -26.20 -3.91
N GLU A 70 18.59 -25.53 -5.05
CA GLU A 70 18.73 -26.12 -6.39
C GLU A 70 20.21 -26.22 -6.77
N THR A 71 20.69 -27.45 -7.00
CA THR A 71 22.08 -27.71 -7.39
C THR A 71 22.16 -28.20 -8.83
N PRO A 72 23.21 -27.84 -9.59
CA PRO A 72 23.43 -28.38 -10.92
C PRO A 72 23.44 -29.92 -10.91
N PRO A 73 22.83 -30.58 -11.90
CA PRO A 73 22.86 -32.04 -12.02
C PRO A 73 24.31 -32.54 -12.05
N GLN A 74 24.62 -33.53 -11.22
CA GLN A 74 25.91 -34.21 -11.24
C GLN A 74 25.88 -35.38 -12.23
N GLY A 75 26.97 -35.60 -12.98
CA GLY A 75 27.12 -36.75 -13.85
C GLY A 75 27.98 -36.51 -15.09
N ASP A 76 28.45 -37.63 -15.65
CA ASP A 76 29.34 -37.80 -16.78
C ASP A 76 28.77 -37.15 -18.06
N ASP A 77 29.58 -36.92 -19.10
CA ASP A 77 29.19 -36.28 -20.39
C ASP A 77 28.23 -37.11 -21.27
N SER A 78 27.43 -37.97 -20.65
CA SER A 78 26.31 -38.65 -21.32
C SER A 78 25.32 -37.63 -21.90
N ARG A 79 24.65 -38.03 -22.98
CA ARG A 79 23.57 -37.24 -23.61
C ARG A 79 22.49 -36.84 -22.59
N ILE A 80 22.15 -37.72 -21.65
CA ILE A 80 21.13 -37.48 -20.63
C ILE A 80 21.59 -36.41 -19.64
N ALA A 81 22.85 -36.48 -19.18
CA ALA A 81 23.41 -35.47 -18.28
C ALA A 81 23.49 -34.09 -18.96
N ARG A 82 23.80 -34.04 -20.26
CA ARG A 82 23.79 -32.79 -21.03
C ARG A 82 22.39 -32.18 -21.10
N LEU A 83 21.37 -32.99 -21.40
CA LEU A 83 19.96 -32.54 -21.41
C LEU A 83 19.50 -32.03 -20.03
N ASN A 84 19.89 -32.71 -18.96
CA ASN A 84 19.56 -32.26 -17.60
C ASN A 84 20.26 -30.93 -17.25
N ARG A 85 21.53 -30.75 -17.64
CA ARG A 85 22.26 -29.49 -17.48
C ARG A 85 21.59 -28.35 -18.26
N GLU A 86 21.21 -28.58 -19.52
CA GLU A 86 20.49 -27.62 -20.34
C GLU A 86 19.15 -27.22 -19.69
N ARG A 87 18.38 -28.19 -19.19
CA ARG A 87 17.11 -27.94 -18.50
C ARG A 87 17.30 -27.17 -17.20
N PHE A 88 18.35 -27.47 -16.43
CA PHE A 88 18.69 -26.74 -15.22
C PHE A 88 18.99 -25.27 -15.53
N GLU A 89 19.82 -25.00 -16.54
CA GLU A 89 20.19 -23.63 -16.92
C GLU A 89 18.97 -22.84 -17.43
N GLN A 90 18.07 -23.48 -18.19
CA GLN A 90 16.81 -22.85 -18.61
C GLN A 90 15.92 -22.46 -17.42
N ARG A 91 15.81 -23.33 -16.41
CA ARG A 91 15.05 -23.05 -15.17
C ARG A 91 15.71 -21.92 -14.38
N ARG A 92 17.03 -21.97 -14.21
CA ARG A 92 17.82 -20.92 -13.55
C ARG A 92 17.62 -19.55 -14.21
N GLN A 93 17.69 -19.51 -15.54
CA GLN A 93 17.48 -18.30 -16.34
C GLN A 93 16.04 -17.79 -16.23
N CYS A 94 15.05 -18.69 -16.18
CA CYS A 94 13.65 -18.32 -15.97
C CYS A 94 13.45 -17.65 -14.60
N ALA A 95 13.99 -18.23 -13.53
CA ALA A 95 13.94 -17.65 -12.19
C ALA A 95 14.63 -16.27 -12.15
N PHE A 96 15.81 -16.16 -12.78
CA PHE A 96 16.52 -14.89 -12.89
C PHE A 96 15.69 -13.83 -13.59
N ARG A 97 15.05 -14.17 -14.72
CA ARG A 97 14.22 -13.22 -15.49
C ARG A 97 13.02 -12.71 -14.70
N ILE A 98 12.34 -13.60 -13.97
CA ILE A 98 11.20 -13.24 -13.10
C ILE A 98 11.59 -12.12 -12.13
N ILE A 99 12.77 -12.25 -11.50
CA ILE A 99 13.27 -11.25 -10.56
C ILE A 99 13.72 -10.01 -11.33
N TYR A 100 14.59 -10.17 -12.33
CA TYR A 100 15.19 -9.07 -13.09
C TYR A 100 14.16 -8.12 -13.69
N ASP A 101 13.16 -8.66 -14.39
CA ASP A 101 12.19 -7.86 -15.13
C ASP A 101 11.36 -6.97 -14.19
N SER A 102 11.15 -7.42 -12.94
CA SER A 102 10.38 -6.69 -11.94
C SER A 102 11.19 -5.68 -11.13
N ILE A 103 12.53 -5.64 -11.24
CA ILE A 103 13.39 -4.71 -10.47
C ILE A 103 14.01 -3.60 -11.32
N ASN A 104 13.59 -3.46 -12.58
CA ASN A 104 14.17 -2.54 -13.55
C ASN A 104 14.39 -1.11 -13.01
N ARG A 105 13.46 -0.61 -12.20
CA ARG A 105 13.52 0.75 -11.63
C ARG A 105 14.61 0.92 -10.57
N ILE A 106 14.93 -0.14 -9.82
CA ILE A 106 15.95 -0.09 -8.77
C ILE A 106 17.33 -0.56 -9.24
N LEU A 107 17.44 -1.11 -10.46
CA LEU A 107 18.72 -1.53 -11.04
C LEU A 107 19.83 -0.47 -10.94
N PRO A 108 19.60 0.82 -11.26
CA PRO A 108 20.65 1.82 -11.15
C PRO A 108 21.15 1.97 -9.71
N GLN A 109 20.23 1.86 -8.73
CA GLN A 109 20.53 2.01 -7.31
C GLN A 109 21.29 0.80 -6.78
N LEU A 110 20.93 -0.42 -7.20
CA LEU A 110 21.66 -1.65 -6.88
C LEU A 110 23.12 -1.59 -7.36
N LYS A 111 23.34 -1.02 -8.55
CA LYS A 111 24.68 -0.84 -9.12
C LYS A 111 25.47 0.26 -8.39
N SER A 112 24.86 1.43 -8.18
CA SER A 112 25.55 2.56 -7.55
C SER A 112 25.90 2.33 -6.09
N SER A 113 25.14 1.48 -5.40
CA SER A 113 25.41 1.05 -4.01
C SER A 113 26.40 -0.12 -3.91
N GLY A 114 26.82 -0.71 -5.04
CA GLY A 114 27.71 -1.87 -5.04
C GLY A 114 27.06 -3.18 -4.58
N HIS A 115 25.74 -3.20 -4.33
CA HIS A 115 25.03 -4.45 -3.99
C HIS A 115 24.96 -5.44 -5.15
N TRP A 116 25.10 -4.93 -6.38
CA TRP A 116 25.20 -5.75 -7.57
C TRP A 116 26.28 -5.24 -8.52
N THR A 117 27.33 -6.04 -8.66
CA THR A 117 28.31 -5.93 -9.73
C THR A 117 27.80 -6.68 -10.96
N LEU A 118 27.62 -5.98 -12.08
CA LEU A 118 27.29 -6.63 -13.35
C LEU A 118 28.50 -7.45 -13.81
N ASP A 119 28.54 -8.71 -13.42
CA ASP A 119 29.17 -9.71 -14.28
C ASP A 119 28.10 -10.18 -15.26
N VAL A 120 28.28 -9.86 -16.55
CA VAL A 120 27.34 -10.23 -17.63
C VAL A 120 27.17 -11.75 -17.73
N THR A 121 28.12 -12.50 -17.17
CA THR A 121 28.14 -13.96 -17.14
C THR A 121 27.43 -14.55 -15.93
N ASP A 122 27.33 -13.82 -14.81
CA ASP A 122 26.71 -14.34 -13.59
C ASP A 122 25.22 -14.00 -13.51
N ARG A 123 24.41 -14.98 -13.95
CA ARG A 123 22.94 -14.92 -13.95
C ARG A 123 22.35 -15.76 -12.84
N ASP A 124 22.96 -15.70 -11.67
CA ASP A 124 22.45 -16.41 -10.52
C ASP A 124 21.22 -15.69 -9.92
N PRO A 125 20.02 -16.30 -9.98
CA PRO A 125 18.83 -15.74 -9.34
C PRO A 125 19.00 -15.54 -7.83
N LYS A 126 19.80 -16.35 -7.14
CA LYS A 126 20.07 -16.20 -5.70
C LYS A 126 20.86 -14.93 -5.43
N VAL A 127 21.93 -14.71 -6.19
CA VAL A 127 22.78 -13.53 -6.05
C VAL A 127 21.96 -12.27 -6.30
N LEU A 128 21.10 -12.29 -7.31
CA LEU A 128 20.20 -11.17 -7.61
C LEU A 128 19.17 -10.95 -6.50
N TRP A 129 18.51 -12.01 -6.04
CA TRP A 129 17.56 -11.97 -4.94
C TRP A 129 18.19 -11.37 -3.68
N ASP A 130 19.37 -11.84 -3.31
CA ASP A 130 20.11 -11.37 -2.15
C ASP A 130 20.57 -9.93 -2.31
N ALA A 131 21.00 -9.52 -3.51
CA ALA A 131 21.37 -8.13 -3.79
C ALA A 131 20.19 -7.17 -3.53
N VAL A 132 18.99 -7.55 -3.98
CA VAL A 132 17.78 -6.77 -3.75
C VAL A 132 17.42 -6.69 -2.25
N HIS A 133 17.55 -7.81 -1.53
CA HIS A 133 17.30 -7.83 -0.08
C HIS A 133 18.34 -7.04 0.72
N ARG A 134 19.62 -7.14 0.35
CA ARG A 134 20.70 -6.32 0.95
C ARG A 134 20.48 -4.85 0.70
N TRP A 135 20.12 -4.45 -0.52
CA TRP A 135 19.77 -3.06 -0.83
C TRP A 135 18.59 -2.55 -0.03
N ASP A 136 17.61 -3.41 0.25
CA ASP A 136 16.49 -3.02 1.10
C ASP A 136 16.94 -2.79 2.54
N ALA A 137 17.82 -3.65 3.08
CA ALA A 137 18.31 -3.62 4.45
C ALA A 137 19.39 -2.55 4.70
N ASP A 138 20.32 -2.37 3.77
CA ASP A 138 21.49 -1.48 3.89
C ASP A 138 21.14 -0.06 3.44
N ARG A 139 20.34 0.61 4.28
CA ARG A 139 19.96 2.01 4.05
C ARG A 139 20.90 2.96 4.78
N PRO A 140 21.17 4.14 4.21
CA PRO A 140 22.02 5.13 4.87
C PRO A 140 21.41 5.57 6.21
N GLY A 141 22.26 5.87 7.20
CA GLY A 141 21.81 6.26 8.54
C GLY A 141 20.86 7.46 8.58
N ILE A 142 20.97 8.39 7.63
CA ILE A 142 20.03 9.52 7.47
C ILE A 142 18.60 9.02 7.20
N TYR A 143 18.45 7.99 6.37
CA TYR A 143 17.15 7.40 6.08
C TYR A 143 16.58 6.70 7.33
N VAL A 144 17.41 5.96 8.06
CA VAL A 144 17.02 5.31 9.32
C VAL A 144 16.56 6.35 10.35
N SER A 145 17.30 7.46 10.48
CA SER A 145 16.97 8.56 11.39
C SER A 145 15.60 9.16 11.05
N ARG A 146 15.34 9.43 9.76
CA ARG A 146 14.03 9.93 9.31
C ARG A 146 12.88 8.98 9.65
N LEU A 147 13.08 7.67 9.51
CA LEU A 147 12.06 6.69 9.89
C LEU A 147 11.83 6.64 11.41
N LEU A 148 12.89 6.84 12.21
CA LEU A 148 12.76 6.89 13.67
C LEU A 148 11.98 8.15 14.09
N ASP A 149 12.30 9.29 13.48
CA ASP A 149 11.58 10.55 13.71
C ASP A 149 10.11 10.40 13.35
N GLU A 150 9.82 9.81 12.18
CA GLU A 150 8.45 9.49 11.78
C GLU A 150 7.77 8.58 12.82
N PHE A 151 8.41 7.49 13.23
CA PHE A 151 7.84 6.55 14.19
C PHE A 151 7.55 7.21 15.55
N TYR A 152 8.46 8.06 16.06
CA TYR A 152 8.31 8.74 17.34
C TYR A 152 7.29 9.89 17.33
N SER A 153 7.06 10.49 16.17
CA SER A 153 6.13 11.61 15.98
C SER A 153 4.79 11.20 15.37
N MET A 154 4.60 9.90 15.11
CA MET A 154 3.40 9.38 14.47
C MET A 154 2.16 9.63 15.32
N CYS A 155 1.17 10.28 14.72
CA CYS A 155 -0.10 10.66 15.34
C CYS A 155 -1.25 10.11 14.52
N HIS A 156 -2.28 9.52 15.16
CA HIS A 156 -3.48 9.06 14.46
C HIS A 156 -4.09 10.15 13.55
N CYS A 157 -4.09 11.39 14.02
CA CYS A 157 -4.56 12.57 13.30
C CYS A 157 -3.91 12.79 11.92
N GLN A 158 -2.66 12.33 11.71
CA GLN A 158 -1.94 12.46 10.43
C GLN A 158 -2.49 11.50 9.35
N HIS A 159 -3.32 10.53 9.74
CA HIS A 159 -3.82 9.47 8.86
C HIS A 159 -5.30 9.65 8.50
N LYS A 160 -5.74 10.89 8.28
CA LYS A 160 -7.14 11.22 7.92
C LYS A 160 -8.17 10.67 8.90
N SER A 161 -7.78 10.52 10.17
CA SER A 161 -8.59 9.90 11.21
C SER A 161 -8.98 8.43 10.95
N ASP A 162 -8.17 7.71 10.17
CA ASP A 162 -8.32 6.27 9.95
C ASP A 162 -7.34 5.49 10.85
N LEU A 163 -7.89 4.81 11.86
CA LEU A 163 -7.10 3.97 12.77
C LEU A 163 -6.39 2.82 12.04
N ASN A 164 -6.99 2.23 11.00
CA ASN A 164 -6.32 1.17 10.26
C ASN A 164 -5.12 1.72 9.51
N ALA A 165 -5.25 2.87 8.83
CA ALA A 165 -4.13 3.50 8.15
C ALA A 165 -2.99 3.88 9.11
N TYR A 166 -3.33 4.38 10.31
CA TYR A 166 -2.36 4.64 11.39
C TYR A 166 -1.65 3.36 11.85
N ARG A 167 -2.42 2.33 12.21
CA ARG A 167 -1.89 1.03 12.67
C ARG A 167 -1.02 0.38 11.59
N ASP A 168 -1.49 0.35 10.35
CA ASP A 168 -0.80 -0.30 9.24
C ASP A 168 0.52 0.43 8.93
N ARG A 169 0.57 1.77 9.07
CA ARG A 169 1.83 2.52 8.97
C ARG A 169 2.79 2.18 10.11
N ALA A 170 2.31 2.09 11.35
CA ALA A 170 3.11 1.70 12.50
C ALA A 170 3.71 0.30 12.31
N PHE A 171 2.87 -0.65 11.87
CA PHE A 171 3.27 -2.02 11.59
C PHE A 171 4.30 -2.06 10.46
N TRP A 172 4.09 -1.31 9.38
CA TRP A 172 5.07 -1.19 8.29
C TRP A 172 6.41 -0.67 8.80
N LEU A 173 6.43 0.38 9.62
CA LEU A 173 7.66 0.93 10.21
C LEU A 173 8.38 -0.13 11.05
N ARG A 174 7.66 -0.85 11.91
CA ARG A 174 8.23 -1.94 12.71
C ARG A 174 8.87 -3.01 11.83
N MET A 175 8.15 -3.52 10.84
CA MET A 175 8.68 -4.54 9.92
C MET A 175 9.88 -4.02 9.13
N ARG A 176 9.87 -2.74 8.77
CA ARG A 176 10.99 -2.06 8.09
C ARG A 176 12.25 -2.05 8.97
N PHE A 177 12.12 -1.69 10.23
CA PHE A 177 13.21 -1.70 11.20
C PHE A 177 13.77 -3.10 11.47
N GLU A 178 12.90 -4.10 11.61
CA GLU A 178 13.30 -5.51 11.73
C GLU A 178 14.14 -5.96 10.52
N ARG A 179 13.74 -5.59 9.30
CA ARG A 179 14.49 -5.92 8.06
C ARG A 179 15.85 -5.22 7.96
N MET A 180 15.97 -4.00 8.48
CA MET A 180 17.24 -3.27 8.55
C MET A 180 18.17 -3.78 9.66
N GLY A 181 17.75 -4.81 10.43
CA GLY A 181 18.53 -5.35 11.54
C GLY A 181 18.50 -4.49 12.81
N ILE A 182 17.54 -3.57 12.92
CA ILE A 182 17.39 -2.64 14.05
C ILE A 182 15.99 -2.83 14.65
N PRO A 183 15.64 -4.02 15.18
CA PRO A 183 14.29 -4.30 15.64
C PRO A 183 13.88 -3.36 16.77
N ILE A 184 12.69 -2.76 16.67
CA ILE A 184 12.10 -1.97 17.77
C ILE A 184 11.65 -2.93 18.86
N PRO A 185 12.09 -2.77 20.13
CA PRO A 185 11.64 -3.65 21.19
C PRO A 185 10.13 -3.49 21.41
N ALA A 186 9.45 -4.63 21.62
CA ALA A 186 7.98 -4.71 21.71
C ALA A 186 7.35 -3.64 22.62
N LYS A 187 7.93 -3.41 23.81
CA LYS A 187 7.44 -2.38 24.74
C LYS A 187 7.50 -0.96 24.18
N PHE A 188 8.60 -0.60 23.50
CA PHE A 188 8.71 0.70 22.84
C PHE A 188 7.70 0.81 21.69
N TYR A 189 7.56 -0.24 20.90
CA TYR A 189 6.58 -0.26 19.81
C TYR A 189 5.16 0.06 20.34
N MET A 190 4.72 -0.68 21.36
CA MET A 190 3.40 -0.48 21.97
C MET A 190 3.27 0.92 22.59
N PHE A 191 4.29 1.41 23.29
CA PHE A 191 4.25 2.72 23.93
C PHE A 191 4.03 3.86 22.92
N TYR A 192 4.79 3.88 21.82
CA TYR A 192 4.65 4.91 20.79
C TYR A 192 3.36 4.74 19.97
N LEU A 193 2.91 3.51 19.75
CA LEU A 193 1.62 3.24 19.13
C LEU A 193 0.46 3.77 19.99
N VAL A 194 0.49 3.59 21.31
CA VAL A 194 -0.54 4.15 22.20
C VAL A 194 -0.45 5.67 22.29
N LYS A 195 0.77 6.23 22.27
CA LYS A 195 0.98 7.68 22.28
C LYS A 195 0.27 8.39 21.13
N GLY A 196 0.36 7.84 19.91
CA GLY A 196 -0.32 8.44 18.76
C GLY A 196 -1.85 8.35 18.83
N LEU A 197 -2.39 7.42 19.62
CA LEU A 197 -3.85 7.27 19.87
C LEU A 197 -4.41 8.30 20.85
N GLU A 198 -3.59 9.04 21.58
CA GLU A 198 -4.06 10.11 22.47
C GLU A 198 -4.90 11.17 21.73
N THR A 199 -4.63 11.36 20.44
CA THR A 199 -5.38 12.29 19.57
C THR A 199 -6.70 11.71 19.03
N TYR A 200 -6.92 10.41 19.22
CA TYR A 200 -8.16 9.71 18.87
C TYR A 200 -9.10 9.62 20.08
N ASP A 201 -8.62 8.99 21.15
CA ASP A 201 -9.36 8.77 22.40
C ASP A 201 -8.35 8.68 23.55
N LEU A 202 -8.22 9.79 24.29
CA LEU A 202 -7.27 9.94 25.39
C LEU A 202 -7.54 8.95 26.53
N ASP A 203 -8.82 8.69 26.85
CA ASP A 203 -9.18 7.80 27.95
C ASP A 203 -8.85 6.35 27.60
N TRP A 204 -9.06 5.95 26.35
CA TRP A 204 -8.64 4.64 25.87
C TRP A 204 -7.12 4.49 25.84
N ALA A 205 -6.39 5.50 25.34
CA ALA A 205 -4.92 5.50 25.36
C ALA A 205 -4.36 5.36 26.79
N ASN A 206 -4.93 6.10 27.76
CA ASN A 206 -4.55 5.99 29.18
C ASN A 206 -4.77 4.59 29.75
N ARG A 207 -5.89 3.93 29.42
CA ARG A 207 -6.12 2.53 29.83
C ARG A 207 -5.10 1.57 29.23
N LEU A 208 -4.80 1.72 27.94
CA LEU A 208 -3.81 0.91 27.25
C LEU A 208 -2.41 1.07 27.86
N TYR A 209 -2.02 2.28 28.29
CA TYR A 209 -0.76 2.48 29.00
C TYR A 209 -0.67 1.67 30.30
N VAL A 210 -1.74 1.63 31.09
CA VAL A 210 -1.81 0.82 32.31
C VAL A 210 -1.69 -0.67 31.96
N ASP A 211 -2.42 -1.14 30.95
CA ASP A 211 -2.38 -2.55 30.54
C ASP A 211 -1.01 -2.97 29.97
N ILE A 212 -0.29 -2.08 29.30
CA ILE A 212 1.12 -2.29 28.89
C ILE A 212 2.03 -2.36 30.12
N GLY A 213 1.87 -1.43 31.07
CA GLY A 213 2.65 -1.39 32.31
C GLY A 213 2.50 -2.66 33.14
N ASP A 214 1.27 -3.16 33.24
CA ASP A 214 0.91 -4.41 33.93
C ASP A 214 1.26 -5.67 33.14
N GLY A 215 1.69 -5.54 31.87
CA GLY A 215 2.00 -6.68 31.00
C GLY A 215 0.78 -7.50 30.56
N LYS A 216 -0.43 -6.94 30.65
CA LYS A 216 -1.69 -7.60 30.27
C LYS A 216 -1.85 -7.71 28.75
N ILE A 217 -1.27 -6.74 28.03
CA ILE A 217 -1.35 -6.64 26.57
C ILE A 217 0.01 -6.91 25.90
N THR A 218 -0.03 -7.62 24.78
CA THR A 218 1.12 -7.87 23.90
C THR A 218 0.94 -7.07 22.62
N CYS A 219 2.00 -6.90 21.80
CA CYS A 219 1.88 -6.17 20.54
C CYS A 219 0.73 -6.71 19.67
N THR A 220 0.66 -8.04 19.50
CA THR A 220 -0.38 -8.67 18.69
C THR A 220 -1.78 -8.40 19.25
N LYS A 221 -1.95 -8.42 20.57
CA LYS A 221 -3.24 -8.08 21.19
C LYS A 221 -3.59 -6.61 20.98
N LEU A 222 -2.63 -5.70 21.09
CA LEU A 222 -2.82 -4.28 20.83
C LEU A 222 -3.24 -4.02 19.38
N ASP A 223 -2.59 -4.67 18.41
CA ASP A 223 -2.95 -4.54 16.99
C ASP A 223 -4.39 -5.01 16.71
N ILE A 224 -4.81 -6.10 17.35
CA ILE A 224 -6.18 -6.63 17.28
C ILE A 224 -7.18 -5.68 17.95
N GLU A 225 -6.83 -5.14 19.12
CA GLU A 225 -7.69 -4.23 19.88
C GLU A 225 -7.93 -2.94 19.10
N ILE A 226 -6.89 -2.36 18.50
CA ILE A 226 -7.03 -1.17 17.64
C ILE A 226 -7.94 -1.46 16.43
N GLY A 227 -7.73 -2.61 15.78
CA GLY A 227 -8.59 -3.01 14.65
C GLY A 227 -10.06 -3.21 15.05
N SER A 228 -10.28 -3.79 16.24
CA SER A 228 -11.63 -4.05 16.75
C SER A 228 -12.33 -2.76 17.15
N LYS A 229 -11.63 -1.84 17.83
CA LYS A 229 -12.15 -0.51 18.20
C LYS A 229 -12.57 0.28 16.97
N TYR A 230 -11.73 0.32 15.93
CA TYR A 230 -12.08 0.96 14.67
C TYR A 230 -13.35 0.37 14.04
N ALA A 231 -13.45 -0.96 13.97
CA ALA A 231 -14.61 -1.63 13.39
C ALA A 231 -15.92 -1.39 14.17
N MET A 232 -15.84 -1.16 15.48
CA MET A 232 -17.02 -0.77 16.28
C MET A 232 -17.39 0.68 16.00
N ASP A 233 -16.44 1.61 16.13
CA ASP A 233 -16.71 3.04 16.02
C ASP A 233 -17.18 3.41 14.60
N LYS A 234 -16.65 2.73 13.57
CA LYS A 234 -17.15 2.86 12.20
C LYS A 234 -18.60 2.38 12.05
N ARG A 235 -18.98 1.26 12.67
CA ARG A 235 -20.37 0.77 12.65
C ARG A 235 -21.31 1.72 13.39
N GLU A 236 -20.87 2.30 14.50
CA GLU A 236 -21.64 3.31 15.23
C GLU A 236 -21.82 4.60 14.44
N GLU A 237 -20.79 5.06 13.72
CA GLU A 237 -20.90 6.21 12.82
C GLU A 237 -21.87 5.92 11.67
N GLU A 238 -21.69 4.80 10.96
CA GLU A 238 -22.62 4.37 9.90
C GLU A 238 -24.06 4.27 10.42
N HIS A 239 -24.25 3.78 11.66
CA HIS A 239 -25.57 3.72 12.27
C HIS A 239 -26.14 5.13 12.55
N ARG A 240 -25.34 6.06 13.08
CA ARG A 240 -25.74 7.45 13.32
C ARG A 240 -26.08 8.18 12.02
N GLU A 241 -25.27 8.02 10.98
CA GLU A 241 -25.54 8.56 9.64
C GLU A 241 -26.86 8.02 9.07
N ASN A 242 -27.10 6.70 9.22
CA ASN A 242 -28.34 6.09 8.78
C ASN A 242 -29.56 6.61 9.56
N LEU A 243 -29.44 6.81 10.88
CA LEU A 243 -30.49 7.42 11.69
C LEU A 243 -30.79 8.86 11.26
N ALA A 244 -29.75 9.68 11.05
CA ALA A 244 -29.90 11.05 10.57
C ALA A 244 -30.57 11.10 9.18
N LYS A 245 -30.14 10.22 8.27
CA LYS A 245 -30.74 10.10 6.94
C LYS A 245 -32.21 9.68 7.01
N ASN A 246 -32.55 8.72 7.87
CA ASN A 246 -33.93 8.29 8.06
C ASN A 246 -34.81 9.39 8.64
N GLU A 247 -34.26 10.20 9.56
CA GLU A 247 -34.97 11.34 10.14
C GLU A 247 -35.22 12.44 9.10
N LEU A 248 -34.22 12.79 8.30
CA LEU A 248 -34.38 13.71 7.17
C LEU A 248 -35.43 13.21 6.16
N LEU A 249 -35.42 11.91 5.83
CA LEU A 249 -36.43 11.31 4.96
C LEU A 249 -37.84 11.38 5.58
N ARG A 250 -37.95 11.26 6.91
CA ARG A 250 -39.22 11.40 7.63
C ARG A 250 -39.74 12.84 7.54
N GLU A 251 -38.89 13.83 7.76
CA GLU A 251 -39.23 15.25 7.65
C GLU A 251 -39.63 15.62 6.21
N LEU A 252 -38.88 15.17 5.21
CA LEU A 252 -39.21 15.37 3.79
C LEU A 252 -40.58 14.77 3.43
N ARG A 253 -40.90 13.58 3.93
CA ARG A 253 -42.22 12.96 3.73
C ARG A 253 -43.33 13.78 4.39
N GLN A 254 -43.11 14.32 5.58
CA GLN A 254 -44.09 15.17 6.27
C GLN A 254 -44.34 16.46 5.51
N LEU A 255 -43.28 17.12 5.03
CA LEU A 255 -43.38 18.33 4.22
C LEU A 255 -44.15 18.07 2.92
N ALA A 256 -43.83 16.98 2.22
CA ALA A 256 -44.54 16.59 1.01
C ALA A 256 -46.05 16.39 1.26
N VAL A 257 -46.42 15.74 2.38
CA VAL A 257 -47.83 15.59 2.77
C VAL A 257 -48.50 16.92 3.09
N GLN A 258 -47.80 17.85 3.76
CA GLN A 258 -48.32 19.19 4.05
C GLN A 258 -48.56 20.00 2.77
N ILE A 259 -47.60 19.98 1.84
CA ILE A 259 -47.74 20.64 0.53
C ILE A 259 -48.94 20.05 -0.22
N LEU A 260 -49.06 18.72 -0.29
CA LEU A 260 -50.21 18.07 -0.94
C LEU A 260 -51.55 18.43 -0.31
N ARG A 261 -51.62 18.63 1.02
CA ARG A 261 -52.83 19.10 1.69
C ARG A 261 -53.16 20.55 1.34
N GLN A 262 -52.18 21.45 1.42
CA GLN A 262 -52.36 22.86 1.05
C GLN A 262 -52.84 23.00 -0.39
N LEU A 263 -52.22 22.24 -1.30
CA LEU A 263 -52.61 22.14 -2.68
C LEU A 263 -54.06 21.65 -2.83
N LYS A 264 -54.47 20.58 -2.13
CA LYS A 264 -55.84 20.08 -2.17
C LYS A 264 -56.88 21.10 -1.67
N ASP A 265 -56.54 21.87 -0.64
CA ASP A 265 -57.42 22.89 -0.08
C ASP A 265 -57.53 24.13 -1.00
N ASP A 266 -56.54 24.35 -1.86
CA ASP A 266 -56.57 25.34 -2.93
C ASP A 266 -57.48 24.87 -4.09
N ARG A 267 -58.72 25.40 -4.17
CA ARG A 267 -59.71 25.12 -5.23
C ARG A 267 -59.21 25.29 -6.68
N ARG A 268 -58.01 25.84 -6.88
CA ARG A 268 -57.35 25.95 -8.18
C ARG A 268 -56.93 24.60 -8.78
N LEU A 269 -56.83 23.55 -7.96
CA LEU A 269 -56.39 22.22 -8.39
C LEU A 269 -57.44 21.39 -9.11
N GLU A 270 -58.73 21.73 -9.01
CA GLU A 270 -59.81 21.03 -9.74
C GLU A 270 -59.70 21.18 -11.27
N ASN A 271 -58.91 22.15 -11.76
CA ASN A 271 -58.70 22.41 -13.18
C ASN A 271 -57.33 21.99 -13.71
N LEU A 272 -56.42 21.46 -12.87
CA LEU A 272 -55.10 21.02 -13.32
C LEU A 272 -55.18 19.62 -13.92
N THR A 273 -54.57 19.47 -15.10
CA THR A 273 -54.43 18.19 -15.77
C THR A 273 -53.44 17.29 -15.04
N LYS A 274 -53.57 15.98 -15.23
CA LYS A 274 -52.68 14.95 -14.64
C LYS A 274 -51.20 15.18 -14.97
N ASN A 275 -50.89 15.84 -16.09
CA ASN A 275 -49.52 16.17 -16.50
C ASN A 275 -48.96 17.37 -15.72
N GLU A 276 -49.76 18.41 -15.48
CA GLU A 276 -49.34 19.57 -14.68
C GLU A 276 -49.07 19.19 -13.22
N LEU A 277 -49.88 18.27 -12.67
CA LEU A 277 -49.63 17.67 -11.36
C LEU A 277 -48.31 16.88 -11.30
N ARG A 278 -47.94 16.17 -12.39
CA ARG A 278 -46.66 15.46 -12.47
C ARG A 278 -45.48 16.43 -12.53
N GLU A 279 -45.55 17.45 -13.37
CA GLU A 279 -44.50 18.47 -13.48
C GLU A 279 -44.30 19.23 -12.17
N LEU A 280 -45.39 19.55 -11.45
CA LEU A 280 -45.28 20.19 -10.14
C LEU A 280 -44.56 19.29 -9.12
N VAL A 281 -44.83 17.99 -9.13
CA VAL A 281 -44.13 17.01 -8.28
C VAL A 281 -42.65 16.91 -8.66
N TYR A 282 -42.33 16.88 -9.97
CA TYR A 282 -40.95 16.87 -10.44
C TYR A 282 -40.20 18.15 -10.07
N GLN A 283 -40.84 19.30 -10.19
CA GLN A 283 -40.26 20.59 -9.80
C GLN A 283 -40.00 20.64 -8.30
N ILE A 284 -40.97 20.22 -7.46
CA ILE A 284 -40.77 20.14 -6.00
C ILE A 284 -39.62 19.18 -5.66
N MET A 285 -39.53 18.03 -6.34
CA MET A 285 -38.40 17.11 -6.14
C MET A 285 -37.07 17.70 -6.61
N SER A 286 -37.06 18.45 -7.70
CA SER A 286 -35.87 19.15 -8.22
C SER A 286 -35.42 20.26 -7.27
N ASP A 287 -36.34 21.09 -6.80
CA ASP A 287 -36.04 22.18 -5.86
C ASP A 287 -35.53 21.62 -4.51
N LEU A 288 -36.05 20.47 -4.07
CA LEU A 288 -35.52 19.74 -2.90
C LEU A 288 -34.10 19.19 -3.14
N MET A 289 -33.75 18.84 -4.39
CA MET A 289 -32.38 18.45 -4.76
C MET A 289 -31.45 19.66 -4.81
N ASP A 290 -31.89 20.78 -5.39
CA ASP A 290 -31.09 22.00 -5.63
C ASP A 290 -30.87 22.83 -4.36
N HIS A 291 -31.79 22.81 -3.39
CA HIS A 291 -31.61 23.45 -2.08
C HIS A 291 -30.61 22.72 -1.15
N GLY A 292 -29.91 21.70 -1.65
CA GLY A 292 -28.80 21.06 -0.96
C GLY A 292 -29.20 20.09 0.16
N LEU A 293 -30.47 19.73 0.27
CA LEU A 293 -30.94 18.67 1.18
C LEU A 293 -30.38 17.28 0.79
N LEU A 294 -30.02 17.08 -0.48
CA LEU A 294 -29.27 15.92 -0.95
C LEU A 294 -27.77 16.15 -1.06
N SER A 295 -27.29 17.39 -1.30
CA SER A 295 -25.85 17.67 -1.26
C SER A 295 -25.27 17.67 0.16
N ALA A 296 -26.08 17.91 1.19
CA ALA A 296 -25.71 17.71 2.60
C ALA A 296 -25.48 16.23 2.95
N ILE A 297 -26.12 15.30 2.24
CA ILE A 297 -25.91 13.85 2.39
C ILE A 297 -24.54 13.44 1.83
N ASP A 298 -24.04 14.11 0.79
CA ASP A 298 -22.68 13.89 0.26
C ASP A 298 -21.61 14.71 0.99
N HIS A 299 -21.89 15.94 1.42
CA HIS A 299 -20.88 16.82 2.05
C HIS A 299 -20.62 16.54 3.54
N GLN A 300 -21.55 15.93 4.29
CA GLN A 300 -21.28 15.54 5.69
C GLN A 300 -20.25 14.41 5.82
N SER A 301 -20.01 13.64 4.74
CA SER A 301 -18.93 12.64 4.69
C SER A 301 -17.51 13.25 4.58
N GLY A 302 -17.40 14.54 4.22
CA GLY A 302 -16.14 15.19 3.86
C GLY A 302 -15.60 16.23 4.83
N GLN A 303 -16.36 16.65 5.85
CA GLN A 303 -15.95 17.71 6.79
C GLN A 303 -15.71 17.18 8.20
N ASN A 304 -14.85 16.16 8.33
CA ASN A 304 -14.32 15.79 9.64
C ASN A 304 -13.12 16.68 10.01
N ARG A 305 -13.39 17.59 10.95
CA ARG A 305 -12.51 18.11 12.00
C ARG A 305 -11.08 18.40 11.56
N VAL A 306 -10.83 19.68 11.27
CA VAL A 306 -9.47 20.25 11.34
C VAL A 306 -8.95 20.00 12.75
N CYS A 307 -8.05 19.02 12.89
CA CYS A 307 -7.28 18.79 14.10
C CYS A 307 -6.31 19.97 14.28
N LYS A 308 -6.81 21.09 14.79
CA LYS A 308 -5.98 22.23 15.21
C LYS A 308 -5.28 21.87 16.52
N ARG A 309 -4.30 20.97 16.49
CA ARG A 309 -3.29 20.77 17.56
C ARG A 309 -2.25 19.69 17.21
N CYS A 310 -1.67 19.72 16.02
CA CYS A 310 -0.30 19.24 15.87
C CYS A 310 0.57 20.47 15.67
N SER A 311 1.13 20.94 16.79
CA SER A 311 2.04 22.07 16.82
C SER A 311 3.21 21.80 15.90
N THR A 312 3.45 22.76 15.02
CA THR A 312 4.70 23.04 14.34
C THR A 312 5.89 22.90 15.30
N HIS A 313 6.62 21.80 15.18
CA HIS A 313 8.05 21.75 15.44
C HIS A 313 8.66 20.75 14.46
N HIS A 314 8.99 21.25 13.28
CA HIS A 314 10.32 21.14 12.70
C HIS A 314 10.52 22.23 11.65
#